data_AF-A0A529FH84-F1
#
_entry.id   AF-A0A529FH84-F1
#
_cell.length_a   1.000
_cell.length_b   1.000
_cell.length_c   1.000
_cell.angle_alpha   90.00
_cell.angle_beta   90.00
_cell.angle_gamma   90.00
#
_symmetry.space_group_name_H-M   'P 1'
#
loop_
_entity.id
_entity.type
_entity.pdbx_description
1 polymer ?
#
loop_
_entity_poly.entity_id
_entity_poly.type
_entity_poly.pdbx_seq_one_letter_code
_entity_poly.pdbx_strand_id
1 'polypeptide(L)'
;FGRYVLRRAMDGILPPAVQWRRDKIDFTANLVKGMVGNHRDLLHKVLVSDAGLIAPYVNLPEVAAAYARILRRPDGAAPLDVQYVWRSTSLSLWLRQVKLGGSLA
;
A
#
# COMPACT_ATOMS: atom_id res chain seq x y z
N PHE A 1 11.40 20.21 9.91
CA PHE A 1 12.65 20.78 10.44
C PHE A 1 13.34 19.91 11.50
N GLY A 2 12.68 19.47 12.58
CA GLY A 2 13.35 18.73 13.67
C GLY A 2 14.13 17.45 13.28
N ARG A 3 13.62 16.64 12.35
CA ARG A 3 14.31 15.41 11.90
C ARG A 3 15.66 15.67 11.21
N TYR A 4 15.77 16.75 10.44
CA TYR A 4 16.99 17.08 9.72
C TYR A 4 18.07 17.59 10.68
N VAL A 5 17.69 18.47 11.62
CA VAL A 5 18.58 19.02 12.64
C VAL A 5 19.16 17.92 13.53
N LEU A 6 18.31 17.03 14.05
CA LEU A 6 18.74 15.89 14.88
C LEU A 6 19.66 14.93 14.10
N ARG A 7 19.40 14.68 12.82
CA ARG A 7 20.27 13.83 12.01
C ARG A 7 21.64 14.46 11.82
N ARG A 8 21.69 15.74 11.45
CA ARG A 8 22.95 16.47 11.28
C ARG A 8 23.79 16.51 12.56
N ALA A 9 23.15 16.62 13.72
CA ALA A 9 23.83 16.55 15.01
C ALA A 9 24.51 15.19 15.28
N MET A 10 24.14 14.13 14.56
CA MET A 10 24.75 12.79 14.65
C MET A 10 25.84 12.54 13.57
N ASP A 11 26.21 13.54 12.77
CA ASP A 11 27.29 13.42 11.78
C ASP A 11 28.59 12.96 12.47
N GLY A 12 29.23 11.93 11.91
CA GLY A 12 30.46 11.34 12.47
C GLY A 12 30.26 10.43 13.69
N ILE A 13 29.04 10.35 14.25
CA ILE A 13 28.68 9.43 15.33
C ILE A 13 27.99 8.18 14.77
N LEU A 14 27.02 8.36 13.87
CA LEU A 14 26.31 7.25 13.23
C LEU A 14 26.84 6.96 11.82
N PRO A 15 26.78 5.70 11.36
CA PRO A 15 27.00 5.38 9.95
C PRO A 15 26.00 6.14 9.06
N PRO A 16 26.43 6.67 7.89
CA PRO A 16 25.55 7.44 7.00
C PRO A 16 24.26 6.70 6.63
N ALA A 17 24.34 5.39 6.40
CA ALA A 17 23.17 4.56 6.06
C ALA A 17 22.10 4.53 7.17
N VAL A 18 22.51 4.65 8.45
CA VAL A 18 21.61 4.67 9.60
C VAL A 18 21.06 6.08 9.83
N GLN A 19 21.95 7.08 9.81
CA GLN A 19 21.59 8.49 10.03
C GLN A 19 20.57 8.98 8.99
N TRP A 20 20.76 8.62 7.73
CA TRP A 20 19.91 9.06 6.62
C TRP A 20 18.82 8.07 6.23
N ARG A 21 18.67 6.97 6.98
CA ARG A 21 17.63 5.97 6.75
C ARG A 21 16.26 6.64 6.67
N ARG A 22 15.62 6.60 5.51
CA ARG A 22 14.31 7.24 5.31
C ARG A 22 13.20 6.44 5.98
N ASP A 23 13.30 5.12 5.90
CA ASP A 23 12.26 4.21 6.35
C ASP A 23 12.59 3.63 7.73
N LYS A 24 11.59 3.48 8.60
CA LYS A 24 11.81 2.91 9.93
C LYS A 24 11.59 1.40 9.96
N ILE A 25 10.58 0.93 9.24
CA ILE A 25 10.14 -0.47 9.20
C ILE A 25 9.62 -0.74 7.80
N ASP A 26 10.02 -1.88 7.24
CA ASP A 26 9.44 -2.40 6.00
C ASP A 26 8.29 -3.37 6.35
N PHE A 27 7.06 -2.98 6.00
CA PHE A 27 5.86 -3.80 6.20
C PHE A 27 5.45 -4.58 4.94
N THR A 28 6.24 -4.52 3.87
CA THR A 28 5.91 -5.11 2.57
C THR A 28 5.55 -6.59 2.70
N ALA A 29 6.41 -7.40 3.33
CA ALA A 29 6.16 -8.84 3.50
C ALA A 29 4.87 -9.14 4.29
N ASN A 30 4.61 -8.40 5.36
CA ASN A 30 3.40 -8.56 6.18
C ASN A 30 2.14 -8.22 5.38
N LEU A 31 2.17 -7.12 4.61
CA LEU A 31 1.07 -6.70 3.76
C LEU A 31 0.83 -7.67 2.60
N VAL A 32 1.88 -8.17 1.95
CA VAL A 32 1.73 -9.19 0.89
C VAL A 32 1.10 -10.46 1.45
N LYS A 33 1.58 -10.96 2.59
CA LYS A 33 0.99 -12.13 3.26
C LYS A 33 -0.49 -11.91 3.58
N GLY A 34 -0.84 -10.78 4.18
CA GLY A 34 -2.23 -10.45 4.51
C GLY A 34 -3.11 -10.29 3.28
N MET A 35 -2.68 -9.49 2.31
CA MET A 35 -3.48 -9.19 1.12
C MET A 35 -3.57 -10.38 0.16
N VAL A 36 -2.43 -10.87 -0.31
CA VAL A 36 -2.39 -11.91 -1.36
C VAL A 36 -2.49 -13.31 -0.76
N GLY A 37 -1.83 -13.57 0.36
CA GLY A 37 -1.87 -14.89 1.00
C GLY A 37 -3.24 -15.21 1.61
N ASN A 38 -3.83 -14.26 2.34
CA ASN A 38 -5.06 -14.54 3.12
C ASN A 38 -6.34 -14.03 2.45
N HIS A 39 -6.27 -12.98 1.61
CA HIS A 39 -7.45 -12.24 1.15
C HIS A 39 -7.49 -12.02 -0.36
N ARG A 40 -6.89 -12.93 -1.15
CA ARG A 40 -6.80 -12.80 -2.61
C ARG A 40 -8.15 -12.52 -3.28
N ASP A 41 -9.19 -13.24 -2.89
CA ASP A 41 -10.52 -13.12 -3.51
C ASP A 41 -11.15 -11.75 -3.23
N LEU A 42 -10.90 -11.20 -2.03
CA LEU A 42 -11.32 -9.85 -1.69
C LEU A 42 -10.61 -8.83 -2.59
N LEU A 43 -9.30 -8.96 -2.78
CA LEU A 43 -8.56 -8.07 -3.68
C LEU A 43 -9.09 -8.16 -5.11
N HIS A 44 -9.33 -9.38 -5.62
CA HIS A 44 -9.88 -9.55 -6.95
C HIS A 44 -11.24 -8.87 -7.10
N LYS A 45 -12.14 -9.05 -6.12
CA LYS A 45 -13.45 -8.39 -6.11
C LYS A 45 -13.32 -6.87 -6.16
N VAL A 46 -12.48 -6.28 -5.30
CA VAL A 46 -12.45 -4.81 -5.13
C VAL A 46 -11.57 -4.07 -6.13
N LEU A 47 -10.59 -4.76 -6.73
CA LEU A 47 -9.63 -4.17 -7.69
C LEU A 47 -9.89 -4.58 -9.14
N VAL A 48 -10.69 -5.62 -9.38
CA VAL A 48 -11.02 -6.08 -10.73
C VAL A 48 -12.53 -6.02 -10.97
N SER A 49 -13.32 -6.82 -10.24
CA SER A 49 -14.76 -6.93 -10.51
C SER A 49 -15.50 -5.62 -10.30
N ASP A 50 -15.21 -4.92 -9.20
CA ASP A 50 -15.90 -3.71 -8.77
C ASP A 50 -14.99 -2.47 -8.83
N ALA A 51 -13.94 -2.52 -9.66
CA ALA A 51 -12.91 -1.47 -9.75
C ALA A 51 -13.49 -0.09 -10.10
N GLY A 52 -14.64 -0.06 -10.80
CA GLY A 52 -15.35 1.16 -11.17
C GLY A 52 -15.67 2.08 -9.99
N LEU A 53 -15.80 1.55 -8.77
CA LEU A 53 -16.07 2.35 -7.56
C LEU A 53 -14.93 3.32 -7.23
N ILE A 54 -13.69 2.94 -7.54
CA ILE A 54 -12.49 3.73 -7.22
C ILE A 54 -11.88 4.42 -8.44
N ALA A 55 -12.36 4.11 -9.66
CA ALA A 55 -11.84 4.66 -10.91
C ALA A 55 -11.62 6.19 -10.94
N PRO A 56 -12.48 7.03 -10.32
CA PRO A 56 -12.28 8.47 -10.30
C PRO A 56 -11.09 8.94 -9.44
N TYR A 57 -10.58 8.08 -8.56
CA TYR A 57 -9.59 8.44 -7.54
C TYR A 57 -8.24 7.77 -7.75
N VAL A 58 -8.18 6.70 -8.53
CA VAL A 58 -6.96 5.91 -8.72
C VAL A 58 -6.68 5.63 -10.19
N ASN A 59 -5.41 5.55 -10.54
CA ASN A 59 -4.98 5.01 -11.82
C ASN A 59 -5.17 3.49 -11.82
N LEU A 60 -6.37 3.04 -12.21
CA LEU A 60 -6.74 1.62 -12.24
C LEU A 60 -5.79 0.75 -13.08
N PRO A 61 -5.37 1.15 -14.30
CA PRO A 61 -4.38 0.40 -15.06
C PRO A 61 -3.10 0.13 -14.27
N GLU A 62 -2.56 1.14 -13.58
CA GLU A 62 -1.33 0.97 -12.80
C GLU A 62 -1.54 0.07 -11.58
N VAL A 63 -2.68 0.20 -10.89
CA VAL A 63 -3.03 -0.65 -9.74
C VAL A 63 -3.21 -2.11 -10.17
N ALA A 64 -3.87 -2.35 -11.31
CA ALA A 64 -4.04 -3.69 -11.86
C ALA A 64 -2.71 -4.31 -12.28
N ALA A 65 -1.82 -3.52 -12.89
CA ALA A 65 -0.47 -3.97 -13.24
C ALA A 65 0.37 -4.30 -11.99
N ALA A 66 0.34 -3.45 -10.96
CA ALA A 66 0.99 -3.69 -9.68
C ALA A 66 0.46 -4.96 -9.02
N TYR A 67 -0.86 -5.15 -8.98
CA TYR A 67 -1.48 -6.36 -8.43
C TYR A 67 -1.03 -7.61 -9.18
N ALA A 68 -1.01 -7.58 -10.52
CA ALA A 68 -0.51 -8.69 -11.33
C ALA A 68 0.98 -8.99 -11.07
N ARG A 69 1.83 -7.97 -10.89
CA ARG A 69 3.24 -8.15 -10.52
C ARG A 69 3.40 -8.85 -9.18
N ILE A 70 2.65 -8.42 -8.15
CA ILE A 70 2.68 -9.06 -6.82
C ILE A 70 2.21 -10.52 -6.91
N LEU A 71 1.13 -10.80 -7.64
CA LEU A 71 0.64 -12.18 -7.78
C LEU A 71 1.66 -13.13 -8.43
N ARG A 72 2.44 -12.63 -9.38
CA ARG A 72 3.49 -13.44 -10.05
C ARG A 72 4.69 -13.69 -9.15
N ARG A 73 5.04 -12.74 -8.29
CA ARG A 73 6.22 -12.81 -7.42
C ARG A 73 5.95 -12.19 -6.04
N PRO A 74 5.22 -12.91 -5.16
CA PRO A 74 4.83 -12.37 -3.86
C PRO A 74 6.04 -12.09 -2.94
N ASP A 75 7.03 -13.00 -2.91
CA ASP A 75 8.21 -12.85 -2.04
C ASP A 75 9.18 -11.74 -2.46
N GLY A 76 8.99 -11.17 -3.65
CA GLY A 76 9.81 -10.10 -4.21
C GLY A 76 9.01 -8.87 -4.60
N ALA A 77 7.84 -8.67 -3.99
CA ALA A 77 6.97 -7.55 -4.29
C ALA A 77 7.67 -6.21 -4.02
N ALA A 78 7.61 -5.29 -4.99
CA ALA A 78 8.15 -3.95 -4.80
C ALA A 78 7.30 -3.18 -3.76
N PRO A 79 7.92 -2.45 -2.82
CA PRO A 79 7.17 -1.71 -1.80
C PRO A 79 6.13 -0.73 -2.37
N LEU A 80 6.42 -0.15 -3.53
CA LEU A 80 5.50 0.77 -4.21
C LEU A 80 4.27 0.06 -4.78
N ASP A 81 4.45 -1.13 -5.37
CA ASP A 81 3.34 -1.97 -5.84
C ASP A 81 2.43 -2.35 -4.68
N VAL A 82 3.03 -2.74 -3.54
CA VAL A 82 2.27 -3.06 -2.32
C VAL A 82 1.49 -1.85 -1.82
N GLN A 83 2.08 -0.65 -1.86
CA GLN A 83 1.37 0.58 -1.49
C GLN A 83 0.19 0.89 -2.41
N TYR A 84 0.35 0.73 -3.73
CA TYR A 84 -0.73 0.97 -4.70
C TYR A 84 -1.90 0.03 -4.48
N VAL A 85 -1.63 -1.26 -4.30
CA VAL A 85 -2.65 -2.28 -4.07
C VAL A 85 -3.33 -2.08 -2.71
N TRP A 86 -2.56 -1.84 -1.64
CA TRP A 86 -3.09 -1.63 -0.30
C TRP A 86 -4.00 -0.39 -0.23
N ARG A 87 -3.53 0.77 -0.70
CA ARG A 87 -4.32 2.02 -0.63
C ARG A 87 -5.61 1.94 -1.45
N SER A 88 -5.53 1.34 -2.63
CA SER A 88 -6.70 1.18 -3.51
C SER A 88 -7.74 0.23 -2.90
N THR A 89 -7.28 -0.86 -2.27
CA THR A 89 -8.13 -1.79 -1.53
C THR A 89 -8.79 -1.08 -0.35
N SER A 90 -8.03 -0.36 0.47
CA SER A 90 -8.56 0.41 1.60
C SER A 90 -9.61 1.44 1.17
N LEU A 91 -9.35 2.18 0.07
CA LEU A 91 -10.30 3.14 -0.48
C LEU A 91 -11.61 2.46 -0.92
N SER A 92 -11.51 1.35 -1.65
CA SER A 92 -12.69 0.61 -2.13
C SER A 92 -13.54 0.11 -0.95
N LEU A 93 -12.91 -0.45 0.08
CA LEU A 93 -13.60 -0.90 1.29
C LEU A 93 -14.27 0.25 2.04
N TRP A 94 -13.58 1.38 2.19
CA TRP A 94 -14.12 2.56 2.85
C TRP A 94 -15.31 3.16 2.10
N LEU A 95 -15.24 3.29 0.78
CA LEU A 95 -16.36 3.80 -0.03
C LEU A 95 -17.59 2.90 0.05
N ARG A 96 -17.42 1.58 0.16
CA ARG A 96 -18.54 0.65 0.41
C ARG A 96 -19.14 0.86 1.78
N GLN A 97 -18.31 1.01 2.81
CA GLN A 97 -18.79 1.29 4.16
C GLN A 97 -19.61 2.59 4.20
N VAL A 98 -19.12 3.66 3.55
CA VAL A 98 -19.83 4.94 3.46
C VAL A 98 -21.16 4.79 2.70
N LYS A 99 -21.18 4.08 1.57
CA LYS A 99 -22.43 3.81 0.83
C LYS A 99 -23.45 3.02 1.65
N LEU A 100 -23.01 2.01 2.40
CA LEU A 100 -23.89 1.22 3.27
C LEU A 100 -24.44 2.07 4.41
N GLY A 101 -23.61 2.91 5.04
CA GLY A 101 -24.03 3.82 6.11
C GLY A 101 -25.02 4.89 5.64
N GLY A 102 -24.87 5.40 4.41
CA GLY A 102 -25.81 6.34 3.81
C GLY A 102 -27.09 5.70 3.25
N SER A 103 -27.14 4.38 3.13
CA SER A 103 -28.34 3.64 2.69
C SER A 103 -29.22 3.18 3.85
N LEU A 104 -28.75 3.32 5.09
CA LEU A 104 -29.45 3.04 6.35
C LEU A 104 -29.87 4.32 7.10
N ALA A 105 -29.63 5.50 6.51
CA ALA A 105 -30.01 6.81 7.02
C ALA A 105 -31.03 7.47 6.07
#